data_AF-A0A2E7NAK6-F1
#
_entry.id   AF-A0A2E7NAK6-F1
#
_cell.length_a   1.000
_cell.length_b   1.000
_cell.length_c   1.000
_cell.angle_alpha   90.00
_cell.angle_beta   90.00
_cell.angle_gamma   90.00
#
_symmetry.space_group_name_H-M   'P 1'
#
loop_
_entity.id
_entity.type
_entity.pdbx_description
1 polymer ?
#
loop_
_entity_poly.entity_id
_entity_poly.type
_entity_poly.pdbx_seq_one_letter_code
_entity_poly.pdbx_strand_id
1 'polypeptide(L)' 'MYIELKEIKGKHYVMLRHEASKEKPVAQFMSSNPVEAYNVARQFAKQNKCLIRATKGGIETPEVPIPPDLFEE' A
#
# COMPACT_ATOMS: atom_id res chain seq x y z
N MET A 1 -6.81 12.57 1.37
CA MET A 1 -5.73 11.72 0.81
C MET A 1 -4.93 11.19 1.98
N TYR A 2 -4.59 9.90 2.01
CA TYR A 2 -3.82 9.28 3.09
C TYR A 2 -3.06 8.05 2.57
N ILE A 3 -2.01 7.65 3.30
CA ILE A 3 -1.35 6.37 3.08
C ILE A 3 -2.05 5.31 3.93
N GLU A 4 -2.61 4.29 3.31
CA GLU A 4 -3.14 3.12 4.00
C GLU A 4 -2.04 2.07 4.15
N LEU A 5 -1.72 1.71 5.40
CA LEU A 5 -0.85 0.58 5.72
C LEU A 5 -1.75 -0.58 6.20
N LYS A 6 -1.92 -1.58 5.34
CA LYS A 6 -2.86 -2.69 5.58
C LYS A 6 -2.14 -4.01 5.78
N GLU A 7 -2.48 -4.74 6.84
CA GLU A 7 -2.00 -6.10 7.08
C GLU A 7 -3.01 -7.14 6.58
N ILE A 8 -2.61 -8.00 5.64
CA ILE A 8 -3.40 -9.13 5.14
C ILE A 8 -2.51 -10.37 5.07
N LYS A 9 -2.90 -11.43 5.80
CA LYS A 9 -2.22 -12.75 5.80
C LYS A 9 -0.70 -12.64 6.03
N GLY A 10 -0.27 -11.77 6.95
CA GLY A 10 1.15 -11.57 7.27
C GLY A 10 1.94 -10.73 6.26
N LYS A 11 1.29 -10.17 5.23
CA LYS A 11 1.87 -9.19 4.31
C LYS A 11 1.32 -7.80 4.61
N HIS A 12 2.18 -6.80 4.48
CA HIS A 12 1.91 -5.40 4.73
C HIS A 12 1.90 -4.64 3.41
N TYR A 13 0.77 -4.03 3.09
CA TYR A 13 0.53 -3.31 1.85
C TYR A 13 0.49 -1.81 2.13
N VAL A 14 1.23 -1.03 1.37
CA VAL A 14 1.25 0.44 1.44
C VAL A 14 0.50 0.97 0.21
N MET A 15 -0.59 1.69 0.43
CA MET A 15 -1.45 2.21 -0.64
C MET A 15 -1.65 3.71 -0.48
N LEU A 16 -1.66 4.45 -1.58
CA LEU A 16 -2.12 5.83 -1.60
C LEU A 16 -3.64 5.83 -1.83
N ARG A 17 -4.40 6.43 -0.90
CA ARG A 17 -5.87 6.51 -0.97
C ARG A 17 -6.33 7.96 -1.08
N HIS A 18 -7.32 8.17 -1.94
CA HIS A 18 -8.10 9.40 -2.01
C HIS A 18 -9.49 9.11 -1.41
N GLU A 19 -9.97 9.96 -0.50
CA GLU A 19 -11.26 9.74 0.19
C GLU A 19 -12.47 9.69 -0.76
N ALA A 20 -12.35 10.32 -1.92
CA ALA A 20 -13.38 10.32 -2.96
C ALA A 20 -13.24 9.16 -3.97
N SER A 21 -12.14 8.40 -3.97
CA SER A 21 -11.93 7.35 -4.97
C SER A 21 -12.61 6.05 -4.54
N LYS A 22 -13.49 5.54 -5.41
CA LYS A 22 -14.08 4.19 -5.32
C LYS A 22 -13.22 3.15 -6.03
N GLU A 23 -12.04 3.52 -6.50
CA GLU A 23 -11.17 2.63 -7.27
C GLU A 23 -10.58 1.56 -6.37
N LYS A 24 -10.25 0.43 -7.02
CA LYS A 24 -9.57 -0.67 -6.35
C LYS A 24 -8.25 -0.16 -5.74
N PRO A 25 -7.95 -0.55 -4.49
CA PRO A 25 -6.65 -0.25 -3.91
C PRO A 25 -5.52 -0.89 -4.72
N VAL A 26 -4.60 -0.06 -5.21
CA VAL A 26 -3.33 -0.50 -5.77
C VAL A 26 -2.23 -0.27 -4.73
N ALA A 27 -1.58 -1.34 -4.31
CA ALA A 27 -0.49 -1.29 -3.35
C ALA A 27 0.77 -0.75 -4.02
N GLN A 28 1.24 0.42 -3.63
CA GLN A 28 2.49 0.97 -4.14
C GLN A 28 3.72 0.19 -3.64
N PHE A 29 3.57 -0.50 -2.51
CA PHE A 29 4.60 -1.35 -1.94
C PHE A 29 3.98 -2.50 -1.13
N MET A 30 4.66 -3.64 -1.08
CA MET A 30 4.27 -4.80 -0.28
C MET A 30 5.51 -5.45 0.34
N SER A 31 5.46 -5.76 1.64
CA SER A 31 6.49 -6.54 2.32
C SER A 31 5.92 -7.46 3.40
N SER A 32 6.59 -8.58 3.67
CA SER A 32 6.32 -9.39 4.87
C SER A 32 6.92 -8.79 6.14
N ASN A 33 7.84 -7.83 6.02
CA ASN A 33 8.46 -7.15 7.15
C ASN A 33 7.66 -5.90 7.57
N PRO A 34 7.08 -5.86 8.79
CA PRO A 34 6.28 -4.74 9.25
C PRO A 34 7.08 -3.44 9.38
N VAL A 35 8.36 -3.53 9.80
CA VAL A 35 9.22 -2.36 10.00
C VAL A 35 9.54 -1.70 8.66
N GLU A 36 9.85 -2.52 7.66
CA GLU A 36 10.11 -2.05 6.30
C GLU A 36 8.87 -1.36 5.71
N ALA A 37 7.70 -2.02 5.77
CA ALA A 37 6.46 -1.45 5.25
C ALA A 37 6.08 -0.14 5.95
N TYR A 38 6.30 -0.05 7.27
CA TYR A 38 6.08 1.18 8.02
C TYR A 38 7.04 2.30 7.60
N ASN A 39 8.32 1.99 7.39
CA ASN A 39 9.31 2.97 6.94
C ASN A 39 8.95 3.52 5.55
N VAL A 40 8.55 2.65 4.62
CA VAL A 40 8.08 3.06 3.28
C VAL A 40 6.82 3.90 3.39
N ALA A 41 5.83 3.49 4.18
CA ALA A 41 4.61 4.28 4.43
C ALA A 41 4.93 5.69 4.96
N ARG A 42 5.92 5.82 5.86
CA ARG A 42 6.40 7.13 6.34
C ARG A 42 7.03 7.98 5.26
N GLN A 43 7.84 7.40 4.37
CA GLN A 43 8.43 8.13 3.25
C GLN A 43 7.34 8.65 2.31
N PHE A 44 6.38 7.79 1.98
CA PHE A 44 5.26 8.12 1.10
C PHE A 44 4.37 9.21 1.69
N ALA A 45 4.06 9.12 2.98
CA ALA A 45 3.26 10.13 3.68
C ALA A 45 3.95 11.50 3.69
N LYS A 46 5.28 11.53 3.87
CA LYS A 46 6.08 12.77 3.78
C LYS A 46 6.04 13.37 2.38
N GLN A 47 6.28 12.56 1.35
CA GLN A 47 6.26 13.01 -0.05
C GLN A 47 4.91 13.58 -0.47
N ASN A 48 3.82 12.90 -0.08
CA ASN A 48 2.46 13.28 -0.42
C ASN A 48 1.82 14.27 0.56
N LYS A 49 2.54 14.69 1.61
CA LYS A 49 2.05 15.60 2.67
C LYS A 49 0.71 15.12 3.26
N CYS A 50 0.60 13.84 3.58
CA CYS A 50 -0.62 13.23 4.09
C CYS A 50 -0.39 12.35 5.33
N LEU A 51 -1.47 11.92 5.96
CA LEU A 51 -1.43 11.07 7.15
C LEU A 51 -1.33 9.58 6.78
N ILE A 52 -0.84 8.76 7.71
CA ILE A 52 -0.85 7.30 7.61
C ILE A 52 -2.03 6.76 8.41
N ARG A 53 -2.79 5.84 7.81
CA ARG A 53 -3.85 5.08 8.46
C ARG A 53 -3.48 3.60 8.44
N ALA A 54 -3.25 3.03 9.63
CA ALA A 54 -3.05 1.59 9.75
C ALA A 54 -4.42 0.89 9.81
N THR A 55 -4.62 -0.11 8.96
CA THR A 55 -5.84 -0.94 8.96
C THR A 55 -5.45 -2.40 9.09
N LYS A 56 -6.18 -3.12 9.95
CA LYS A 56 -5.97 -4.57 10.17
C LYS A 56 -7.19 -5.33 9.70
N GLY A 57 -6.97 -6.35 8.89
CA GLY A 57 -8.04 -7.20 8.36
C GLY A 57 -8.72 -6.64 7.10
N GLY A 58 -9.55 -7.50 6.50
CA GLY A 58 -10.22 -7.26 5.23
C GLY A 58 -10.02 -8.42 4.25
N ILE A 59 -11.03 -8.68 3.43
CA ILE A 59 -11.03 -9.77 2.42
C ILE A 59 -10.40 -9.34 1.08
N GLU A 60 -10.49 -8.06 0.74
CA GLU A 60 -9.87 -7.54 -0.48
C GLU A 60 -8.36 -7.36 -0.31
N THR A 61 -7.64 -8.23 -1.03
CA THR A 61 -6.20 -8.11 -1.26
C THR A 61 -5.97 -7.04 -2.33
N PRO A 62 -5.20 -5.98 -2.05
CA PRO A 62 -4.87 -4.95 -3.03
C PRO A 62 -4.20 -5.54 -4.27
N GLU A 63 -4.41 -4.91 -5.42
CA GLU A 63 -3.65 -5.23 -6.62
C GLU A 63 -2.20 -4.73 -6.40
N VAL A 64 -1.22 -5.57 -6.69
CA VAL A 64 0.20 -5.20 -6.65
C VAL A 64 0.59 -4.76 -8.06
N PRO A 65 1.26 -3.61 -8.25
CA PRO A 65 1.74 -3.15 -9.53
C PRO A 65 2.68 -4.22 -10.08
N ILE A 66 2.34 -4.73 -11.26
CA ILE A 66 3.17 -5.65 -12.00
C ILE A 66 4.36 -4.82 -12.53
N PRO A 67 5.61 -5.17 -12.23
CA PRO A 67 6.76 -4.53 -12.85
C PRO A 67 6.66 -4.68 -14.37
N PRO A 68 7.01 -3.64 -15.16
CA PRO A 68 6.96 -3.73 -16.61
C PRO A 68 7.87 -4.83 -17.20
N ASP A 69 8.87 -5.32 -16.45
CA ASP A 69 9.81 -6.38 -16.85
C ASP A 69 9.20 -7.80 -16.92
N LEU A 70 7.90 -7.97 -16.67
CA LEU A 70 7.23 -9.28 -16.74
C LEU A 70 6.54 -9.57 -18.09
N PHE A 71 6.79 -8.74 -19.11
CA PHE A 71 6.24 -8.91 -20.48
C PHE A 71 7.31 -9.12 -21.56
N GLU A 72 8.54 -9.52 -21.22
CA GLU A 72 9.49 -10.02 -22.21
C GLU A 72 9.54 -11.55 -22.19
N GLU A 73 8.69 -12.17 -23.02
CA GLU A 73 8.98 -13.46 -23.68
C GLU A 73 8.29 -13.54 -25.03
#